data_AF-A0A1B9S6X9-F1
#
_entry.id   AF-A0A1B9S6X9-F1
#
_cell.length_a   1.000
_cell.length_b   1.000
_cell.length_c   1.000
_cell.angle_alpha   90.00
_cell.angle_beta   90.00
_cell.angle_gamma   90.00
#
_symmetry.space_group_name_H-M   'P 1'
#
loop_
_entity.id
_entity.type
_entity.pdbx_description
1 polymer ?
#
loop_
_entity_poly.entity_id
_entity_poly.type
_entity_poly.pdbx_seq_one_letter_code
_entity_poly.pdbx_strand_id
1 'polypeptide(L)' 'MAVPISREDARLCAAVVKEVASAKGIDRDPAAIGKLTTTVARLFNRGLRERDKLVSAAMDEDKAL' A
#
# COMPACT_ATOMS: atom_id res chain seq x y z
N MET A 1 -12.69 -15.79 9.37
CA MET A 1 -13.22 -14.52 9.93
C MET A 1 -12.50 -13.38 9.26
N ALA A 2 -13.17 -12.60 8.40
CA ALA A 2 -12.60 -11.37 7.86
C ALA A 2 -12.72 -10.31 8.96
N VAL A 3 -11.60 -9.92 9.57
CA VAL A 3 -11.59 -8.82 10.53
C VAL A 3 -11.93 -7.56 9.74
N PRO A 4 -13.00 -6.82 10.09
CA PRO A 4 -13.31 -5.58 9.40
C PRO A 4 -12.15 -4.62 9.63
N ILE A 5 -11.47 -4.25 8.54
CA ILE A 5 -10.46 -3.21 8.55
C ILE A 5 -11.13 -1.93 9.07
N SER A 6 -10.57 -1.27 10.08
CA SER A 6 -11.15 -0.02 10.57
C SER A 6 -11.18 1.01 9.43
N ARG A 7 -12.16 1.91 9.42
CA ARG A 7 -12.21 2.99 8.42
C ARG A 7 -10.92 3.82 8.40
N GLU A 8 -10.24 3.91 9.54
CA GLU A 8 -8.93 4.56 9.66
C GLU A 8 -7.83 3.78 8.95
N ASP A 9 -7.77 2.46 9.14
CA ASP A 9 -6.81 1.58 8.48
C ASP A 9 -7.01 1.59 6.95
N ALA A 10 -8.27 1.57 6.49
CA ALA A 10 -8.58 1.68 5.06
C ALA A 10 -8.12 3.02 4.46
N ARG A 11 -8.32 4.13 5.18
CA ARG A 11 -7.82 5.44 4.77
C ARG A 11 -6.30 5.52 4.76
N LEU A 12 -5.65 4.90 5.74
CA LEU A 12 -4.19 4.82 5.78
C LEU A 12 -3.65 4.08 4.56
N CYS A 13 -4.15 2.86 4.28
CA CYS A 13 -3.74 2.08 3.12
C CYS A 13 -3.98 2.84 1.80
N ALA A 14 -5.14 3.48 1.64
CA ALA A 14 -5.44 4.28 0.45
C ALA A 14 -4.49 5.48 0.28
N ALA A 15 -4.16 6.18 1.37
CA ALA A 15 -3.21 7.29 1.35
C ALA A 15 -1.80 6.81 0.94
N VAL A 16 -1.33 5.69 1.49
CA VAL A 16 -0.05 5.08 1.13
C VAL A 16 -0.02 4.68 -0.34
N VAL A 17 -1.07 4.00 -0.84
CA VAL A 17 -1.17 3.61 -2.25
C VAL A 17 -1.10 4.83 -3.17
N LYS A 18 -1.86 5.89 -2.85
CA LYS A 18 -1.87 7.12 -3.64
C LYS A 18 -0.48 7.80 -3.67
N GLU A 19 0.16 7.89 -2.51
CA GLU A 19 1.49 8.50 -2.38
C GLU A 19 2.54 7.70 -3.15
N VAL A 20 2.55 6.37 -3.00
CA VAL A 20 3.49 5.51 -3.68
C VAL A 20 3.25 5.50 -5.19
N ALA A 21 2.00 5.45 -5.63
CA ALA A 21 1.63 5.49 -7.04
C ALA A 21 2.06 6.81 -7.70
N SER A 22 1.88 7.94 -7.00
CA SER A 22 2.28 9.26 -7.49
C SER A 22 3.79 9.39 -7.59
N ALA A 23 4.54 8.95 -6.59
CA ALA A 23 6.00 9.01 -6.59
C ALA A 23 6.64 8.09 -7.64
N LYS A 24 5.99 6.95 -7.97
CA LYS A 24 6.43 6.05 -9.04
C LYS A 24 5.94 6.44 -10.44
N GLY A 25 5.03 7.41 -10.55
CA GLY A 25 4.42 7.78 -11.82
C GLY A 25 3.47 6.72 -12.41
N ILE A 26 2.97 5.79 -11.59
CA ILE A 26 2.08 4.69 -12.00
C ILE A 26 0.58 4.99 -11.79
N ASP A 27 0.23 6.23 -11.46
CA ASP A 27 -1.16 6.67 -11.20
C ASP A 27 -2.12 6.38 -12.37
N ARG A 28 -1.59 6.27 -13.60
CA ARG A 28 -2.36 5.97 -14.81
C ARG A 28 -2.40 4.48 -15.18
N ASP A 29 -1.71 3.62 -14.43
CA ASP A 29 -1.67 2.18 -14.69
C ASP A 29 -2.50 1.41 -13.65
N PRO A 30 -3.75 1.02 -13.97
CA PRO A 30 -4.64 0.38 -13.02
C PRO A 30 -4.14 -0.99 -12.56
N ALA A 31 -3.35 -1.69 -13.39
CA ALA A 31 -2.76 -2.98 -13.04
C ALA A 31 -1.66 -2.83 -11.97
N ALA A 32 -0.78 -1.83 -12.12
CA ALA A 32 0.27 -1.49 -11.18
C ALA A 32 -0.33 -0.98 -9.86
N ILE A 33 -1.40 -0.18 -9.90
CA ILE A 33 -2.14 0.22 -8.70
C ILE A 33 -2.73 -1.00 -7.99
N GLY A 34 -3.31 -1.97 -8.73
CA GLY A 34 -3.83 -3.21 -8.16
C GLY A 34 -2.76 -4.06 -7.46
N LYS A 35 -1.58 -4.18 -8.07
CA LYS A 35 -0.41 -4.84 -7.46
C LYS A 35 0.02 -4.10 -6.19
N LEU A 36 0.22 -2.78 -6.27
CA LEU A 36 0.61 -1.95 -5.14
C LEU A 36 -0.38 -2.05 -3.98
N THR A 37 -1.69 -2.04 -4.26
CA THR A 37 -2.74 -2.19 -3.25
C THR A 37 -2.61 -3.54 -2.52
N THR A 38 -2.35 -4.61 -3.27
CA THR A 38 -2.14 -5.95 -2.70
C THR A 38 -0.88 -6.01 -1.84
N THR A 39 0.21 -5.37 -2.27
CA THR A 39 1.46 -5.25 -1.51
C THR A 39 1.24 -4.48 -0.20
N VAL A 40 0.61 -3.30 -0.25
CA VAL A 40 0.28 -2.50 0.95
C VAL A 40 -0.60 -3.29 1.91
N ALA A 41 -1.64 -3.98 1.41
CA ALA A 41 -2.48 -4.83 2.23
C ALA A 41 -1.67 -5.96 2.90
N ARG A 42 -0.74 -6.61 2.18
CA ARG A 42 0.11 -7.66 2.73
C ARG A 42 1.05 -7.13 3.82
N LEU A 43 1.70 -5.99 3.58
CA LEU A 43 2.57 -5.32 4.56
C LEU A 43 1.78 -4.93 5.82
N PHE A 44 0.59 -4.37 5.63
CA PHE A 44 -0.30 -4.02 6.74
C PHE A 44 -0.71 -5.24 7.58
N ASN A 45 -1.08 -6.34 6.92
CA ASN A 45 -1.43 -7.59 7.60
C ASN A 45 -0.24 -8.25 8.31
N ARG A 46 1.00 -7.96 7.90
CA ARG A 46 2.22 -8.36 8.62
C ARG A 46 2.51 -7.53 9.87
N GLY A 47 1.69 -6.53 10.17
CA GLY A 47 1.81 -5.69 11.36
C GLY A 47 2.44 -4.31 11.10
N LEU A 48 2.79 -3.99 9.85
CA LEU A 48 3.28 -2.66 9.49
C LEU A 48 2.10 -1.68 9.42
N ARG A 49 1.83 -0.94 10.51
CA ARG A 49 0.69 -0.02 10.61
C ARG A 49 1.07 1.46 10.65
N GLU A 50 2.36 1.77 10.57
CA GLU A 50 2.85 3.14 10.50
C GLU A 50 2.98 3.59 9.04
N ARG A 51 2.43 4.77 8.73
CA ARG A 51 2.42 5.33 7.37
C ARG A 51 3.79 5.34 6.72
N ASP A 52 4.78 5.93 7.41
CA ASP A 52 6.13 6.12 6.89
C ASP A 52 6.82 4.78 6.57
N LYS A 53 6.72 3.83 7.50
CA LYS A 53 7.21 2.45 7.31
C LYS A 53 6.51 1.74 6.15
N LEU A 54 5.19 1.92 6.01
CA LEU A 54 4.41 1.34 4.91
C LEU A 54 4.81 1.93 3.56
N VAL A 55 5.01 3.23 3.47
CA VAL A 55 5.49 3.89 2.25
C VAL A 55 6.88 3.38 1.90
N SER A 56 7.82 3.40 2.85
CA SER A 56 9.19 2.92 2.63
C SER A 56 9.23 1.46 2.19
N ALA A 57 8.45 0.59 2.85
CA ALA A 57 8.39 -0.83 2.50
C ALA A 57 7.71 -1.08 1.15
N ALA A 58 6.63 -0.36 0.82
CA ALA A 58 5.95 -0.48 -0.47
C ALA A 58 6.78 0.09 -1.64
N MET A 59 7.69 1.03 -1.36
CA MET A 59 8.69 1.49 -2.31
C MET A 59 9.78 0.45 -2.58
N ASP A 60 10.23 -0.25 -1.53
CA ASP A 60 11.28 -1.26 -1.62
C ASP A 60 10.79 -2.59 -2.25
N GLU A 61 9.59 -3.04 -1.88
CA GLU A 61 9.04 -4.35 -2.27
C GLU A 61 8.65 -4.42 -3.78
N ASP A 62 8.65 -3.28 -4.47
CA ASP A 62 8.52 -3.17 -5.93
C ASP A 62 9.82 -3.46 -6.67
N LYS A 63 10.96 -3.23 -6.02
CA LYS A 63 12.28 -3.51 -6.59
C LYS A 63 12.60 -5.01 -6.57
N ALA A 64 11.81 -5.81 -5.86
CA ALA A 64 11.96 -7.26 -5.71
C ALA A 64 11.08 -8.07 -6.67
N LEU A 65 10.31 -7.42 -7.56
CA LEU A 65 9.45 -8.00 -8.59
C LEU A 65 9.91 -7.60 -9.99
#